data_AF-A0A7K6NS28-F1
#
_entry.id   AF-A0A7K6NS28-F1
#
_cell.length_a   1.000
_cell.length_b   1.000
_cell.length_c   1.000
_cell.angle_alpha   90.00
_cell.angle_beta   90.00
_cell.angle_gamma   90.00
#
_symmetry.space_group_name_H-M   'P 1'
#
loop_
_entity.id
_entity.type
_entity.pdbx_description
1 polymer ?
#
loop_
_entity_poly.entity_id
_entity_poly.type
_entity_poly.pdbx_seq_one_letter_code
_entity_poly.pdbx_strand_id
1 'polypeptide(L)'
;DGTSQCSSTSSSSTACTPRLVPGHRMWADKNGRHVLGLIEDYNALRKQIAEGQQVLAKMEISVREVTGTKLQEHGIKVPDQASLRGFSANIHTVQQILEEAARLLKLLWRVSLPLKAVHGTTHSTQDEGTKAEILRLRKKLSEQEKKLHSAVKRLHCTNQLKENMEKVIIDQLVLTHDVLKKARGNLE
;
A
#
# COMPACT_ATOMS: atom_id res chain seq x y z
N ASP A 1 -53.18 1.52 -5.59
CA ASP A 1 -52.79 2.82 -6.16
C ASP A 1 -51.71 3.47 -5.33
N GLY A 2 -50.56 3.74 -5.95
CA GLY A 2 -49.38 4.28 -5.28
C GLY A 2 -48.18 4.26 -6.22
N THR A 3 -48.26 5.04 -7.31
CA THR A 3 -47.24 5.19 -8.35
C THR A 3 -45.95 5.80 -7.79
N SER A 4 -44.85 5.05 -7.85
CA SER A 4 -43.49 5.56 -7.63
C SER A 4 -42.93 6.13 -8.94
N GLN A 5 -42.72 7.45 -9.00
CA GLN A 5 -41.97 8.06 -10.10
C GLN A 5 -40.47 8.03 -9.78
N CYS A 6 -39.73 7.33 -10.64
CA CYS A 6 -38.27 7.38 -10.70
C CYS A 6 -37.84 8.67 -11.41
N SER A 7 -37.10 9.52 -10.72
CA SER A 7 -36.37 10.63 -11.36
C SER A 7 -34.90 10.25 -11.46
N SER A 8 -34.51 9.85 -12.67
CA SER A 8 -33.13 9.63 -13.08
C SER A 8 -32.46 10.98 -13.35
N THR A 9 -31.52 11.39 -12.51
CA THR A 9 -30.61 12.51 -12.83
C THR A 9 -29.23 11.97 -13.13
N SER A 10 -28.95 11.90 -14.42
CA SER A 10 -27.60 11.85 -14.99
C SER A 10 -26.83 13.12 -14.61
N SER A 11 -25.74 12.98 -13.86
CA SER A 11 -24.76 14.05 -13.70
C SER A 11 -23.36 13.51 -13.98
N SER A 12 -22.91 13.82 -15.19
CA SER A 12 -21.54 14.05 -15.65
C SER A 12 -20.42 13.69 -14.67
N SER A 13 -19.60 12.73 -15.12
CA SER A 13 -18.27 12.41 -14.63
C SER A 13 -17.35 13.64 -14.62
N THR A 14 -17.39 14.42 -13.55
CA THR A 14 -16.26 15.28 -13.16
C THR A 14 -15.30 14.42 -12.36
N ALA A 15 -14.07 14.31 -12.84
CA ALA A 15 -13.00 13.61 -12.17
C ALA A 15 -12.94 14.07 -10.70
N CYS A 16 -13.27 13.16 -9.80
CA CYS A 16 -13.27 13.41 -8.37
C CYS A 16 -11.81 13.51 -7.91
N THR A 17 -11.18 14.66 -8.12
CA THR A 17 -9.92 14.98 -7.47
C THR A 17 -10.23 15.15 -5.98
N PRO A 18 -9.72 14.28 -5.09
CA PRO A 18 -9.97 14.42 -3.66
C PRO A 18 -9.52 15.82 -3.23
N ARG A 19 -10.43 16.61 -2.66
CA ARG A 19 -10.13 17.93 -2.09
C ARG A 19 -9.19 17.71 -0.91
N LEU A 20 -7.92 17.98 -1.11
CA LEU A 20 -6.92 17.96 -0.05
C LEU A 20 -7.25 19.09 0.92
N VAL A 21 -7.24 18.75 2.21
CA VAL A 21 -7.32 19.75 3.28
C VAL A 21 -6.20 20.78 3.08
N PRO A 22 -6.48 22.10 3.14
CA PRO A 22 -5.45 23.12 3.06
C PRO A 22 -4.31 22.81 4.04
N GLY A 23 -3.10 22.61 3.52
CA GLY A 23 -1.90 22.27 4.30
C GLY A 23 -1.37 20.85 4.12
N HIS A 24 -2.13 19.92 3.54
CA HIS A 24 -1.62 18.60 3.18
C HIS A 24 -0.96 18.63 1.79
N ARG A 25 0.38 18.67 1.74
CA ARG A 25 1.11 18.38 0.50
C ARG A 25 0.93 16.91 0.14
N MET A 26 0.68 16.64 -1.13
CA MET A 26 0.71 15.27 -1.66
C MET A 26 2.08 14.67 -1.42
N TRP A 27 2.10 13.48 -0.83
CA TRP A 27 3.29 12.65 -0.60
C TRP A 27 3.93 12.14 -1.90
N ALA A 28 3.31 12.40 -3.06
CA ALA A 28 3.79 11.99 -4.38
C ALA A 28 3.64 13.09 -5.43
N ASP A 29 4.45 13.02 -6.49
CA ASP A 29 4.37 13.93 -7.63
C ASP A 29 3.06 13.76 -8.42
N LYS A 30 2.81 14.62 -9.41
CA LYS A 30 1.62 14.55 -10.29
C LYS A 30 1.46 13.21 -11.03
N ASN A 31 2.51 12.40 -11.07
CA ASN A 31 2.56 11.08 -11.70
C ASN A 31 2.54 9.95 -10.66
N GLY A 32 2.27 10.26 -9.38
CA GLY A 32 2.25 9.31 -8.27
C GLY A 32 3.61 8.77 -7.84
N ARG A 33 4.71 9.37 -8.30
CA ARG A 33 6.07 8.97 -7.93
C ARG A 33 6.52 9.67 -6.67
N HIS A 34 7.10 8.91 -5.77
CA HIS A 34 7.71 9.41 -4.55
C HIS A 34 8.89 8.54 -4.15
N VAL A 35 9.65 9.02 -3.17
CA VAL A 35 10.81 8.33 -2.62
C VAL A 35 10.58 8.17 -1.12
N LEU A 36 10.78 6.96 -0.62
CA LEU A 36 10.73 6.61 0.80
C LEU A 36 12.15 6.31 1.31
N GLY A 37 12.39 6.59 2.59
CA GLY A 37 13.66 6.32 3.25
C GLY A 37 13.58 6.75 4.72
N LEU A 38 14.57 6.35 5.51
CA LEU A 38 14.69 6.85 6.87
C LEU A 38 15.10 8.32 6.84
N ILE A 39 14.58 9.11 7.80
CA ILE A 39 14.89 10.54 7.87
C ILE A 39 16.37 10.75 8.20
N GLU A 40 16.97 9.83 8.94
CA GLU A 40 18.38 9.76 9.28
C GLU A 40 19.25 9.63 8.02
N ASP A 41 18.91 8.71 7.12
CA ASP A 41 19.64 8.49 5.87
C ASP A 41 19.57 9.70 4.95
N TYR A 42 18.40 10.35 4.88
CA TYR A 42 18.23 11.60 4.15
C TYR A 42 19.07 12.74 4.74
N ASN A 43 19.09 12.88 6.05
CA ASN A 43 19.90 13.89 6.73
C ASN A 43 21.40 13.63 6.54
N ALA A 44 21.84 12.37 6.60
CA ALA A 44 23.21 11.98 6.30
C ALA A 44 23.59 12.34 4.85
N LEU A 45 22.70 12.08 3.90
CA LEU A 45 22.93 12.40 2.49
C LEU A 45 23.06 13.92 2.29
N ARG A 46 22.19 14.71 2.92
CA ARG A 46 22.28 16.18 2.92
C ARG A 46 23.61 16.67 3.49
N LYS A 47 24.08 16.04 4.57
CA LYS A 47 25.37 16.37 5.19
C LYS A 47 26.53 16.10 4.22
N GLN A 48 26.57 14.92 3.58
CA GLN A 48 27.59 14.59 2.57
C GLN A 48 27.62 15.63 1.43
N ILE A 49 26.45 16.01 0.91
CA ILE A 49 26.37 17.01 -0.16
C ILE A 49 26.90 18.39 0.30
N ALA A 50 26.53 18.82 1.51
CA ALA A 50 26.98 20.11 2.06
C ALA A 50 28.49 20.14 2.33
N GLU A 51 29.05 19.06 2.89
CA GLU A 51 30.50 18.91 3.08
C GLU A 51 31.24 18.89 1.73
N GLY A 52 30.70 18.19 0.73
CA GLY A 52 31.25 18.17 -0.61
C GLY A 52 31.31 19.56 -1.24
N GLN A 53 30.25 20.36 -1.10
CA GLN A 53 30.22 21.76 -1.56
C GLN A 53 31.31 22.61 -0.89
N GLN A 54 31.55 22.42 0.41
CA GLN A 54 32.58 23.15 1.13
C GLN A 54 34.00 22.78 0.64
N VAL A 55 34.26 21.50 0.38
CA VAL A 55 35.55 21.05 -0.15
C VAL A 55 35.76 21.55 -1.58
N LEU A 56 34.72 21.50 -2.43
CA LEU A 56 34.79 22.06 -3.79
C LEU A 56 35.09 23.57 -3.77
N ALA A 57 34.45 24.33 -2.89
CA ALA A 57 34.72 25.77 -2.77
C ALA A 57 36.19 26.06 -2.39
N LYS A 58 36.77 25.27 -1.48
CA LYS A 58 38.20 25.36 -1.13
C LYS A 58 39.09 25.04 -2.32
N MET A 59 38.78 23.98 -3.07
CA MET A 59 39.51 23.62 -4.28
C MET A 59 39.44 24.70 -5.35
N GLU A 60 38.28 25.35 -5.53
CA GLU A 60 38.11 26.45 -6.48
C GLU A 60 39.02 27.64 -6.15
N ILE A 61 39.12 28.00 -4.86
CA ILE A 61 40.03 29.06 -4.39
C ILE A 61 41.48 28.69 -4.71
N SER A 62 41.93 27.47 -4.37
CA SER A 62 43.29 27.03 -4.66
C SER A 62 43.62 27.03 -6.16
N VAL A 63 42.68 26.63 -7.02
CA VAL A 63 42.85 26.69 -8.49
C VAL A 63 42.93 28.14 -8.98
N ARG A 64 42.10 29.03 -8.41
CA ARG A 64 42.11 30.46 -8.75
C ARG A 64 43.40 31.14 -8.35
N GLU A 65 43.98 30.79 -7.20
CA GLU A 65 45.28 31.31 -6.76
C GLU A 65 46.42 30.90 -7.71
N VAL A 66 46.44 29.63 -8.15
CA VAL A 66 47.43 29.13 -9.12
C VAL A 66 47.24 29.76 -10.51
N THR A 67 46.00 30.10 -10.88
CA THR A 67 45.69 30.65 -12.22
C THR A 67 45.81 32.19 -12.25
N GLY A 68 45.45 32.88 -11.17
CA GLY A 68 45.48 34.34 -11.05
C GLY A 68 46.89 34.91 -10.87
N THR A 69 47.82 34.11 -10.32
CA THR A 69 49.24 34.49 -10.19
C THR A 69 50.01 34.50 -11.52
N LYS A 70 49.45 33.97 -12.61
CA LYS A 70 50.05 34.02 -13.96
C LYS A 70 49.97 35.39 -14.65
N LEU A 71 49.22 36.35 -14.11
CA LEU A 71 49.09 37.68 -14.72
C LEU A 71 50.11 38.71 -14.21
N GLN A 72 50.97 38.38 -13.23
CA GLN A 72 51.85 39.37 -12.60
C GLN A 72 53.37 39.07 -12.60
N GLU A 73 53.88 37.87 -12.87
CA GLU A 73 55.34 37.66 -12.94
C GLU A 73 55.79 36.74 -14.09
N HIS A 74 56.65 37.27 -14.96
CA HIS A 74 57.47 36.52 -15.92
C HIS A 74 58.53 35.69 -15.16
N GLY A 75 58.12 34.55 -14.60
CA GLY A 75 59.02 33.57 -14.02
C GLY A 75 58.26 32.32 -13.65
N ILE A 76 58.61 31.17 -14.25
CA ILE A 76 57.99 29.87 -13.97
C ILE A 76 58.33 29.47 -12.53
N LYS A 77 57.51 29.89 -11.55
CA LYS A 77 57.55 29.34 -10.19
C LYS A 77 56.70 28.06 -10.21
N VAL A 78 57.37 26.92 -10.06
CA VAL A 78 56.72 25.62 -9.87
C VAL A 78 55.76 25.73 -8.67
N PRO A 79 54.49 25.28 -8.77
CA PRO A 79 53.56 25.31 -7.66
C PRO A 79 54.19 24.61 -6.43
N ASP A 80 54.05 25.22 -5.25
CA ASP A 80 54.60 24.67 -4.01
C ASP A 80 54.11 23.22 -3.81
N GLN A 81 55.02 22.30 -3.51
CA GLN A 81 54.72 20.87 -3.36
C GLN A 81 53.64 20.63 -2.28
N ALA A 82 53.56 21.51 -1.27
CA ALA A 82 52.52 21.48 -0.25
C ALA A 82 51.12 21.80 -0.81
N SER A 83 51.01 22.76 -1.75
CA SER A 83 49.74 23.13 -2.40
C SER A 83 49.20 22.00 -3.27
N LEU A 84 50.07 21.29 -4.00
CA LEU A 84 49.71 20.13 -4.82
C LEU A 84 49.28 18.94 -3.97
N ARG A 85 49.96 18.69 -2.84
CA ARG A 85 49.56 17.65 -1.87
C ARG A 85 48.20 17.97 -1.24
N GLY A 86 47.94 19.22 -0.85
CA GLY A 86 46.65 19.66 -0.33
C GLY A 86 45.52 19.52 -1.36
N PHE A 87 45.78 19.85 -2.62
CA PHE A 87 44.83 19.66 -3.71
C PHE A 87 44.50 18.18 -3.95
N SER A 88 45.51 17.30 -3.97
CA SER A 88 45.31 15.85 -4.07
C SER A 88 44.51 15.28 -2.89
N ALA A 89 44.73 15.77 -1.68
CA ALA A 89 43.97 15.35 -0.50
C ALA A 89 42.49 15.78 -0.59
N ASN A 90 42.22 16.97 -1.10
CA ASN A 90 40.85 17.44 -1.35
C ASN A 90 40.15 16.58 -2.41
N ILE A 91 40.84 16.18 -3.48
CA ILE A 91 40.30 15.24 -4.49
C ILE A 91 39.89 13.93 -3.84
N HIS A 92 40.76 13.32 -3.02
CA HIS A 92 40.42 12.10 -2.29
C HIS A 92 39.22 12.28 -1.36
N THR A 93 39.14 13.41 -0.68
CA THR A 93 38.00 13.74 0.20
C THR A 93 36.70 13.83 -0.60
N VAL A 94 36.70 14.52 -1.75
CA VAL A 94 35.53 14.61 -2.62
C VAL A 94 35.11 13.23 -3.12
N GLN A 95 36.07 12.39 -3.50
CA GLN A 95 35.79 11.02 -3.92
C GLN A 95 35.08 10.22 -2.82
N GLN A 96 35.58 10.28 -1.58
CA GLN A 96 34.95 9.61 -0.44
C GLN A 96 33.53 10.11 -0.18
N ILE A 97 33.31 11.43 -0.26
CA ILE A 97 31.99 12.04 -0.09
C ILE A 97 31.00 11.55 -1.16
N LEU A 98 31.44 11.46 -2.41
CA LEU A 98 30.61 10.97 -3.51
C LEU A 98 30.29 9.48 -3.36
N GLU A 99 31.27 8.67 -2.95
CA GLU A 99 31.07 7.24 -2.66
C GLU A 99 30.07 7.04 -1.52
N GLU A 100 30.15 7.82 -0.45
CA GLU A 100 29.23 7.75 0.69
C GLU A 100 27.83 8.26 0.31
N ALA A 101 27.72 9.34 -0.46
CA ALA A 101 26.44 9.80 -1.00
C ALA A 101 25.79 8.73 -1.90
N ALA A 102 26.57 8.05 -2.75
CA ALA A 102 26.09 6.95 -3.56
C ALA A 102 25.64 5.74 -2.72
N ARG A 103 26.32 5.46 -1.60
CA ARG A 103 25.91 4.43 -0.63
C ARG A 103 24.58 4.79 0.02
N LEU A 104 24.41 6.03 0.47
CA LEU A 104 23.18 6.52 1.09
C LEU A 104 22.00 6.52 0.11
N LEU A 105 22.22 6.88 -1.16
CA LEU A 105 21.17 6.83 -2.19
C LEU A 105 20.57 5.43 -2.38
N LYS A 106 21.34 4.36 -2.13
CA LYS A 106 20.84 2.97 -2.20
C LYS A 106 19.87 2.62 -1.06
N LEU A 107 19.84 3.42 0.01
CA LEU A 107 18.92 3.25 1.14
C LEU A 107 17.54 3.87 0.87
N LEU A 108 17.42 4.66 -0.21
CA LEU A 108 16.16 5.28 -0.62
C LEU A 108 15.42 4.39 -1.62
N TRP A 109 14.11 4.29 -1.44
CA TRP A 109 13.21 3.43 -2.19
C TRP A 109 12.32 4.27 -3.09
N ARG A 110 12.34 4.00 -4.40
CA ARG A 110 11.42 4.64 -5.35
C ARG A 110 10.10 3.88 -5.31
N VAL A 111 9.02 4.60 -5.10
CA VAL A 111 7.67 4.04 -5.10
C VAL A 111 6.82 4.82 -6.10
N SER A 112 6.03 4.08 -6.88
CA SER A 112 5.06 4.66 -7.80
C SER A 112 3.70 4.10 -7.44
N LEU A 113 2.73 4.99 -7.20
CA LEU A 113 1.34 4.57 -7.13
C LEU A 113 0.94 4.06 -8.52
N PRO A 114 0.14 2.97 -8.62
CA PRO A 114 -0.50 2.60 -9.86
C PRO A 114 -1.53 3.67 -10.20
N LEU A 115 -1.07 4.78 -10.79
CA LEU A 115 -1.96 5.66 -11.51
C LEU A 115 -2.55 4.82 -12.64
N LYS A 116 -3.87 4.84 -12.76
CA LYS A 116 -4.54 4.41 -13.98
C LYS A 116 -3.94 5.23 -15.11
N ALA A 117 -2.93 4.67 -15.78
CA ALA A 117 -2.34 5.27 -16.95
C ALA A 117 -3.47 5.34 -17.97
N VAL A 118 -3.89 6.57 -18.27
CA VAL A 118 -4.96 6.83 -19.23
C VAL A 118 -4.61 6.26 -20.61
N HIS A 119 -3.36 5.95 -20.94
CA HIS A 119 -3.01 5.28 -22.19
C HIS A 119 -1.84 4.30 -22.02
N GLY A 120 -2.07 3.01 -22.30
CA GLY A 120 -1.06 1.97 -22.33
C GLY A 120 -1.69 0.59 -22.55
N THR A 121 -1.72 0.14 -23.79
CA THR A 121 -2.45 -1.02 -24.34
C THR A 121 -2.11 -2.39 -23.73
N THR A 122 -1.17 -2.45 -22.79
CA THR A 122 -0.75 -3.71 -22.13
C THR A 122 -1.41 -3.91 -20.76
N HIS A 123 -1.94 -2.86 -20.13
CA HIS A 123 -2.53 -2.96 -18.79
C HIS A 123 -4.04 -3.30 -18.82
N SER A 124 -4.71 -3.13 -19.97
CA SER A 124 -6.14 -3.45 -20.07
C SER A 124 -6.40 -4.96 -20.03
N THR A 125 -5.51 -5.80 -20.56
CA THR A 125 -5.71 -7.25 -20.61
C THR A 125 -5.61 -7.89 -19.22
N GLN A 126 -4.65 -7.46 -18.39
CA GLN A 126 -4.53 -7.94 -17.00
C GLN A 126 -5.67 -7.38 -16.12
N ASP A 127 -6.06 -6.12 -16.29
CA ASP A 127 -7.20 -5.52 -15.61
C ASP A 127 -8.51 -6.25 -15.95
N GLU A 128 -8.75 -6.56 -17.23
CA GLU A 128 -9.93 -7.35 -17.64
C GLU A 128 -9.90 -8.79 -17.11
N GLY A 129 -8.73 -9.45 -17.10
CA GLY A 129 -8.59 -10.77 -16.50
C GLY A 129 -8.93 -10.80 -15.01
N THR A 130 -8.46 -9.81 -14.25
CA THR A 130 -8.78 -9.70 -12.82
C THR A 130 -10.25 -9.36 -12.57
N LYS A 131 -10.86 -8.49 -13.38
CA LYS A 131 -12.31 -8.21 -13.32
C LYS A 131 -13.14 -9.47 -13.60
N ALA A 132 -12.79 -10.23 -14.63
CA ALA A 132 -13.48 -11.48 -14.97
C ALA A 132 -13.40 -12.50 -13.83
N GLU A 133 -12.22 -12.62 -13.19
CA GLU A 133 -12.02 -13.50 -12.04
C GLU A 133 -12.86 -13.05 -10.82
N ILE A 134 -12.92 -11.75 -10.53
CA ILE A 134 -13.80 -11.21 -9.46
C ILE A 134 -15.27 -11.56 -9.73
N LEU A 135 -15.76 -11.39 -10.95
CA LEU A 135 -17.13 -11.76 -11.32
C LEU A 135 -17.37 -13.25 -11.16
N ARG A 136 -16.41 -14.08 -11.58
CA ARG A 136 -16.48 -15.54 -11.42
C ARG A 136 -16.54 -15.94 -9.95
N LEU A 137 -15.73 -15.33 -9.10
CA LEU A 137 -15.72 -15.60 -7.66
C LEU A 137 -17.03 -15.17 -7.00
N ARG A 138 -17.56 -13.99 -7.34
CA ARG A 138 -18.87 -13.53 -6.86
C ARG A 138 -20.00 -14.49 -7.25
N LYS A 139 -19.98 -15.01 -8.49
CA LYS A 139 -20.95 -16.02 -8.94
C LYS A 139 -20.84 -17.30 -8.12
N LYS A 140 -19.62 -17.83 -7.91
CA LYS A 140 -19.40 -19.02 -7.08
C LYS A 140 -19.86 -18.80 -5.63
N LEU A 141 -19.59 -17.63 -5.05
CA LEU A 141 -20.03 -17.28 -3.70
C LEU A 141 -21.57 -17.34 -3.61
N SER A 142 -22.26 -16.69 -4.54
CA SER A 142 -23.73 -16.69 -4.58
C SER A 142 -24.32 -18.09 -4.75
N GLU A 143 -23.69 -18.96 -5.55
CA GLU A 143 -24.10 -20.36 -5.69
C GLU A 143 -23.93 -21.14 -4.38
N GLN A 144 -22.85 -20.92 -3.64
CA GLN A 144 -22.62 -21.55 -2.34
C GLN A 144 -23.61 -21.05 -1.28
N GLU A 145 -23.90 -19.75 -1.24
CA GLU A 145 -24.91 -19.16 -0.34
C GLU A 145 -26.29 -19.76 -0.57
N LYS A 146 -26.70 -19.94 -1.83
CA LYS A 146 -27.98 -20.58 -2.18
C LYS A 146 -28.04 -22.05 -1.72
N LYS A 147 -26.95 -22.79 -1.89
CA LYS A 147 -26.86 -24.19 -1.43
C LYS A 147 -26.93 -24.29 0.08
N LEU A 148 -26.19 -23.43 0.79
CA LEU A 148 -26.19 -23.34 2.24
C LEU A 148 -27.58 -23.01 2.78
N HIS A 149 -28.23 -21.98 2.23
CA HIS A 149 -29.59 -21.58 2.63
C HIS A 149 -30.59 -22.73 2.47
N SER A 150 -30.49 -23.46 1.36
CA SER A 150 -31.34 -24.63 1.11
C SER A 150 -31.07 -25.76 2.10
N ALA A 151 -29.81 -25.99 2.47
CA ALA A 151 -29.44 -27.00 3.47
C ALA A 151 -29.96 -26.64 4.87
N VAL A 152 -29.82 -25.36 5.28
CA VAL A 152 -30.35 -24.85 6.55
C VAL A 152 -31.86 -25.02 6.64
N LYS A 153 -32.60 -24.66 5.57
CA LYS A 153 -34.05 -24.88 5.52
C LYS A 153 -34.44 -26.34 5.70
N ARG A 154 -33.77 -27.26 5.00
CA ARG A 154 -34.04 -28.70 5.16
C ARG A 154 -33.76 -29.19 6.57
N LEU A 155 -32.63 -28.80 7.14
CA LEU A 155 -32.27 -29.14 8.51
C LEU A 155 -33.32 -28.64 9.50
N HIS A 156 -33.79 -27.40 9.33
CA HIS A 156 -34.84 -26.83 10.18
C HIS A 156 -36.15 -27.63 10.08
N CYS A 157 -36.61 -27.96 8.87
CA CYS A 157 -37.80 -28.81 8.69
C CYS A 157 -37.63 -30.19 9.33
N THR A 158 -36.46 -30.82 9.17
CA THR A 158 -36.17 -32.12 9.79
C THR A 158 -36.17 -32.04 11.32
N ASN A 159 -35.56 -31.00 11.90
CA ASN A 159 -35.58 -30.79 13.35
C ASN A 159 -37.00 -30.55 13.86
N GLN A 160 -37.79 -29.74 13.17
CA GLN A 160 -39.19 -29.50 13.54
C GLN A 160 -40.01 -30.80 13.51
N LEU A 161 -39.82 -31.64 12.49
CA LEU A 161 -40.46 -32.96 12.43
C LEU A 161 -40.02 -33.84 13.61
N LYS A 162 -38.73 -33.85 13.94
CA LYS A 162 -38.17 -34.59 15.07
C LYS A 162 -38.82 -34.14 16.39
N GLU A 163 -38.88 -32.84 16.65
CA GLU A 163 -39.50 -32.28 17.86
C GLU A 163 -40.99 -32.65 17.97
N ASN A 164 -41.72 -32.57 16.85
CA ASN A 164 -43.12 -32.98 16.81
C ASN A 164 -43.30 -34.48 17.12
N MET A 165 -42.43 -35.33 16.58
CA MET A 165 -42.45 -36.77 16.87
C MET A 165 -42.10 -37.05 18.33
N GLU A 166 -41.09 -36.38 18.89
CA GLU A 166 -40.72 -36.51 20.30
C GLU A 166 -41.89 -36.14 21.21
N LYS A 167 -42.63 -35.08 20.89
CA LYS A 167 -43.84 -34.71 21.62
C LYS A 167 -44.91 -35.81 21.59
N VAL A 168 -45.20 -36.38 20.41
CA VAL A 168 -46.18 -37.47 20.28
C VAL A 168 -45.75 -38.71 21.07
N ILE A 169 -44.46 -39.06 21.03
CA ILE A 169 -43.92 -40.18 21.79
C ILE A 169 -44.08 -39.94 23.29
N ILE A 170 -43.73 -38.74 23.78
CA ILE A 170 -43.89 -38.37 25.19
C ILE A 170 -45.36 -38.44 25.61
N ASP A 171 -46.26 -37.85 24.82
CA ASP A 171 -47.70 -37.85 25.09
C ASP A 171 -48.22 -39.30 25.21
N GLN A 172 -47.78 -40.20 24.31
CA GLN A 172 -48.17 -41.62 24.35
C GLN A 172 -47.56 -42.37 25.55
N LEU A 173 -46.32 -42.07 25.92
CA LEU A 173 -45.67 -42.66 27.10
C LEU A 173 -46.38 -42.26 28.39
N VAL A 174 -46.83 -41.00 28.51
CA VAL A 174 -47.61 -40.51 29.65
C VAL A 174 -48.95 -41.25 29.74
N LEU A 175 -49.70 -41.34 28.64
CA LEU A 175 -50.97 -42.07 28.60
C LEU A 175 -50.79 -43.55 28.99
N THR A 176 -49.75 -44.18 28.47
CA THR A 176 -49.45 -45.58 28.77
C THR A 176 -49.09 -45.77 30.25
N HIS A 177 -48.25 -44.89 30.79
CA HIS A 177 -47.91 -44.88 32.21
C HIS A 177 -49.15 -44.71 33.09
N ASP A 178 -50.07 -43.80 32.74
CA ASP A 178 -51.28 -43.56 33.52
C ASP A 178 -52.23 -44.76 33.51
N VAL A 179 -52.37 -45.44 32.37
CA VAL A 179 -53.13 -46.70 32.27
C VAL A 179 -52.51 -47.77 33.16
N LEU A 180 -51.19 -47.96 33.11
CA LEU A 180 -50.48 -48.94 33.94
C LEU A 180 -50.60 -48.62 35.44
N LYS A 181 -50.49 -47.34 35.81
CA LYS A 181 -50.65 -46.88 37.19
C LYS A 181 -52.06 -47.16 37.72
N LYS A 182 -53.09 -46.91 36.90
CA LYS A 182 -54.48 -47.21 37.26
C LYS A 182 -54.73 -48.72 37.38
N ALA A 183 -54.20 -49.52 36.45
CA ALA A 183 -54.30 -50.97 36.52
C ALA A 183 -53.63 -51.53 37.78
N ARG A 184 -52.44 -51.02 38.16
CA ARG A 184 -51.77 -51.40 39.41
C ARG A 184 -52.60 -51.03 40.63
N GLY A 185 -53.12 -49.80 40.71
CA GLY A 185 -53.96 -49.38 41.83
C GLY A 185 -55.30 -50.12 41.94
N ASN A 186 -55.74 -50.82 40.89
CA ASN A 186 -56.91 -51.71 40.95
C ASN A 186 -56.55 -53.12 41.47
N LEU A 187 -55.27 -53.49 41.48
CA LEU A 187 -54.78 -54.80 41.93
C LEU A 187 -54.24 -54.77 43.38
N GLU A 188 -53.87 -53.59 43.87
CA GLU A 188 -53.53 -53.29 45.27
C GLU A 188 -54.81 -53.07 46.10
#